data_AF-A0A537LWZ4-F1
#
_entry.id   AF-A0A537LWZ4-F1
#
_cell.length_a   1.000
_cell.length_b   1.000
_cell.length_c   1.000
_cell.angle_alpha   90.00
_cell.angle_beta   90.00
_cell.angle_gamma   90.00
#
_symmetry.space_group_name_H-M   'P 1'
#
loop_
_entity.id
_entity.type
_entity.pdbx_description
1 polymer ?
#
loop_
_entity_poly.entity_id
_entity_poly.type
_entity_poly.pdbx_seq_one_letter_code
_entity_poly.pdbx_strand_id
1 'polypeptide(L)'
;RTNAIFPAGPIRRRDVFAWLPFGNVVVKVTIRGSAIRAALENGVSQWDQVGGRFPQVSGLRYTFNPTRPVGSRITEVRVGDRPLEDDALYTVATNDFMLRGGDGYATLASGEVLIGPAGGPLIVTAVLDAVQKARMISPSIEGRITIVR
;
A
#
# COMPACT_ATOMS: atom_id res chain seq x y z
N ARG A 1 -10.17 3.06 6.63
CA ARG A 1 -11.32 2.77 7.53
C ARG A 1 -12.19 4.00 7.84
N THR A 2 -11.83 5.23 7.43
CA THR A 2 -12.70 6.41 7.63
C THR A 2 -13.96 6.42 6.76
N ASN A 3 -13.99 5.66 5.66
CA ASN A 3 -15.10 5.57 4.71
C ASN A 3 -15.70 6.95 4.35
N ALA A 4 -14.81 7.93 4.12
CA ALA A 4 -15.17 9.33 3.92
C ALA A 4 -14.42 9.92 2.72
N ILE A 5 -15.10 10.82 2.02
CA ILE A 5 -14.53 11.69 0.99
C ILE A 5 -14.30 13.06 1.64
N PHE A 6 -13.09 13.60 1.52
CA PHE A 6 -12.74 14.90 2.10
C PHE A 6 -12.89 16.00 1.05
N PRO A 7 -13.73 17.02 1.28
CA PRO A 7 -13.86 18.15 0.36
C PRO A 7 -12.58 18.98 0.33
N ALA A 8 -12.40 19.75 -0.74
CA ALA A 8 -11.32 20.73 -0.81
C ALA A 8 -11.44 21.74 0.35
N GLY A 9 -10.31 22.05 0.98
CA GLY A 9 -10.28 23.00 2.09
C GLY A 9 -9.04 22.84 2.98
N PRO A 10 -8.98 23.61 4.08
CA PRO A 10 -7.88 23.53 5.02
C PRO A 10 -7.78 22.14 5.66
N ILE A 11 -6.59 21.54 5.60
CA ILE A 11 -6.28 20.29 6.31
C ILE A 11 -5.76 20.65 7.70
N ARG A 12 -6.45 20.22 8.76
CA ARG A 12 -6.03 20.42 10.14
C ARG A 12 -5.40 19.13 10.67
N ARG A 13 -4.53 19.25 11.68
CA ARG A 13 -3.90 18.09 12.33
C ARG A 13 -4.93 17.04 12.78
N ARG A 14 -6.02 17.50 13.41
CA ARG A 14 -7.13 16.63 13.87
C ARG A 14 -7.71 15.76 12.74
N ASP A 15 -7.72 16.26 11.50
CA ASP A 15 -8.27 15.55 10.36
C ASP A 15 -7.33 14.39 10.01
N VAL A 16 -6.02 14.65 9.92
CA VAL A 16 -5.02 13.59 9.65
C VAL A 16 -4.98 12.52 10.74
N PHE A 17 -5.10 12.90 12.02
CA PHE A 17 -5.23 11.94 13.13
C PHE A 17 -6.51 11.11 13.03
N ALA A 18 -7.62 11.68 12.57
CA ALA A 18 -8.84 10.92 12.33
C ALA A 18 -8.70 9.94 11.14
N TRP A 19 -7.90 10.30 10.13
CA TRP A 19 -7.64 9.45 8.95
C TRP A 19 -6.73 8.27 9.27
N LEU A 20 -5.75 8.49 10.14
CA LEU A 20 -4.70 7.55 10.51
C LEU A 20 -4.70 7.36 12.04
N PRO A 21 -5.75 6.73 12.60
CA PRO A 21 -5.94 6.65 14.05
C PRO A 21 -5.01 5.65 14.76
N PHE A 22 -4.18 4.93 13.99
CA PHE A 22 -3.27 3.91 14.50
C PHE A 22 -1.86 4.46 14.63
N GLY A 23 -1.16 4.09 15.70
CA GLY A 23 0.26 4.38 15.92
C GLY A 23 1.21 3.55 15.06
N ASN A 24 0.79 3.16 13.85
CA ASN A 24 1.62 2.41 12.93
C ASN A 24 2.78 3.28 12.43
N VAL A 25 3.91 2.63 12.17
CA VAL A 25 5.13 3.27 11.67
C VAL A 25 5.46 2.80 10.26
N VAL A 26 6.15 3.64 9.49
CA VAL A 26 6.65 3.28 8.16
C VAL A 26 7.86 2.37 8.32
N VAL A 27 7.82 1.20 7.71
CA VAL A 27 8.95 0.24 7.64
C VAL A 27 9.39 0.06 6.19
N LYS A 28 10.64 -0.34 5.99
CA LYS A 28 11.22 -0.60 4.66
C LYS A 28 11.83 -1.98 4.61
N VAL A 29 11.47 -2.77 3.60
CA VAL A 29 11.98 -4.12 3.38
C VAL A 29 12.55 -4.28 1.97
N THR A 30 13.45 -5.24 1.80
CA THR A 30 13.89 -5.75 0.50
C THR A 30 13.30 -7.13 0.28
N ILE A 31 12.45 -7.30 -0.72
CA ILE A 31 11.77 -8.57 -1.03
C ILE A 31 11.83 -8.87 -2.53
N ARG A 32 11.61 -10.15 -2.89
CA ARG A 32 11.49 -10.57 -4.28
C ARG A 32 10.20 -10.06 -4.94
N GLY A 33 10.20 -9.90 -6.25
CA GLY A 33 9.00 -9.54 -7.02
C GLY A 33 7.84 -10.52 -6.80
N SER A 34 8.13 -11.82 -6.70
CA SER A 34 7.14 -12.86 -6.38
C SER A 34 6.42 -12.60 -5.05
N ALA A 35 7.11 -12.08 -4.03
CA ALA A 35 6.51 -11.72 -2.74
C ALA A 35 5.60 -10.49 -2.86
N ILE A 36 5.95 -9.51 -3.71
CA ILE A 36 5.08 -8.36 -4.03
C ILE A 36 3.81 -8.86 -4.73
N ARG A 37 3.95 -9.73 -5.73
CA ARG A 37 2.79 -10.32 -6.44
C ARG A 37 1.88 -11.06 -5.48
N ALA A 38 2.44 -11.89 -4.60
CA ALA A 38 1.67 -12.63 -3.59
C ALA A 38 0.97 -11.69 -2.59
N ALA A 39 1.62 -10.59 -2.19
CA ALA A 39 1.00 -9.57 -1.35
C ALA A 39 -0.20 -8.90 -2.06
N LEU A 40 -0.07 -8.57 -3.35
CA LEU A 40 -1.16 -8.01 -4.14
C LEU A 40 -2.31 -9.01 -4.32
N GLU A 41 -2.02 -10.29 -4.59
CA GLU A 41 -3.01 -11.38 -4.64
C GLU A 41 -3.78 -11.49 -3.32
N ASN A 42 -3.10 -11.46 -2.17
CA ASN A 42 -3.77 -11.40 -0.87
C ASN A 42 -4.66 -10.15 -0.77
N GLY A 43 -4.16 -9.00 -1.20
CA GLY A 43 -4.88 -7.74 -1.17
C GLY A 43 -6.20 -7.75 -1.95
N VAL A 44 -6.25 -8.43 -3.09
CA VAL A 44 -7.46 -8.55 -3.93
C VAL A 44 -8.27 -9.84 -3.68
N SER A 45 -7.81 -10.71 -2.77
CA SER A 45 -8.43 -12.02 -2.49
C SER A 45 -9.88 -11.93 -2.01
N GLN A 46 -10.23 -10.87 -1.30
CA GLN A 46 -11.57 -10.62 -0.74
C GLN A 46 -12.17 -9.33 -1.28
N TRP A 47 -11.90 -9.01 -2.55
CA TRP A 47 -12.42 -7.82 -3.23
C TRP A 47 -13.93 -7.61 -2.98
N ASP A 48 -14.73 -8.67 -3.08
CA ASP A 48 -16.19 -8.61 -2.96
C ASP A 48 -16.68 -8.34 -1.52
N GLN A 49 -15.81 -8.48 -0.52
CA GLN A 49 -16.17 -8.30 0.90
C GLN A 49 -15.90 -6.88 1.40
N VAL A 50 -15.33 -6.00 0.57
CA VAL A 50 -14.99 -4.60 0.91
C VAL A 50 -14.15 -4.52 2.21
N GLY A 51 -13.26 -5.49 2.39
CA GLY A 51 -12.40 -5.59 3.57
C GLY A 51 -11.25 -4.58 3.58
N GLY A 52 -10.63 -4.41 4.75
CA GLY A 52 -9.51 -3.46 4.94
C GLY A 52 -8.21 -3.83 4.22
N ARG A 53 -8.10 -5.06 3.70
CA ARG A 53 -6.87 -5.61 3.11
C ARG A 53 -6.53 -5.05 1.73
N PHE A 54 -7.46 -4.38 1.04
CA PHE A 54 -7.22 -3.91 -0.32
C PHE A 54 -6.10 -2.84 -0.37
N PRO A 55 -5.00 -3.05 -1.12
CA PRO A 55 -3.83 -2.19 -1.05
C PRO A 55 -3.95 -0.99 -1.98
N GLN A 56 -3.80 0.21 -1.41
CA GLN A 56 -3.43 1.42 -2.14
C GLN A 56 -1.92 1.40 -2.41
N VAL A 57 -1.48 1.89 -3.57
CA VAL A 57 -0.10 1.76 -4.03
C VAL A 57 0.49 3.07 -4.56
N SER A 58 1.82 3.16 -4.51
CA SER A 58 2.64 4.19 -5.12
C SER A 58 3.93 3.55 -5.64
N GLY A 59 4.51 4.07 -6.72
CA GLY A 59 5.71 3.52 -7.36
C GLY A 59 5.48 2.27 -8.23
N LEU A 60 4.29 1.66 -8.16
CA LEU A 60 3.87 0.57 -9.04
C LEU A 60 2.43 0.80 -9.54
N ARG A 61 2.10 0.08 -10.62
CA ARG A 61 0.74 -0.07 -11.15
C ARG A 61 0.40 -1.55 -11.24
N TYR A 62 -0.85 -1.93 -10.98
CA TYR A 62 -1.29 -3.31 -11.17
C TYR A 62 -2.70 -3.41 -11.76
N THR A 63 -2.92 -4.50 -12.48
CA THR A 63 -4.22 -4.87 -13.04
C THR A 63 -4.68 -6.18 -12.42
N PHE A 64 -5.96 -6.27 -12.06
CA PHE A 64 -6.54 -7.51 -11.57
C PHE A 64 -7.93 -7.80 -12.15
N ASN A 65 -8.25 -9.08 -12.25
CA ASN A 65 -9.56 -9.59 -12.65
C ASN A 65 -10.22 -10.32 -11.47
N PRO A 66 -11.30 -9.77 -10.87
CA PRO A 66 -11.97 -10.39 -9.73
C PRO A 66 -12.71 -11.69 -10.08
N THR A 67 -12.99 -11.95 -11.37
CA THR A 67 -13.66 -13.18 -11.83
C THR A 67 -12.72 -14.39 -11.85
N ARG A 68 -11.39 -14.18 -11.82
CA ARG A 68 -10.40 -15.26 -11.74
C ARG A 68 -10.36 -15.86 -10.32
N PRO A 69 -9.93 -17.14 -10.19
CA PRO A 69 -9.73 -17.77 -8.90
C PRO A 69 -8.85 -16.93 -7.96
N VAL A 70 -9.18 -16.94 -6.67
CA VAL A 70 -8.36 -16.30 -5.63
C VAL A 70 -6.93 -16.84 -5.68
N GLY A 71 -5.94 -15.94 -5.64
CA GLY A 71 -4.53 -16.29 -5.83
C GLY A 71 -4.07 -16.27 -7.30
N SER A 72 -4.96 -15.96 -8.24
CA SER A 72 -4.66 -15.75 -9.65
C SER A 72 -5.44 -14.57 -10.23
N ARG A 73 -5.75 -13.56 -9.40
CA ARG A 73 -6.51 -12.38 -9.83
C ARG A 73 -5.63 -11.33 -10.46
N ILE A 74 -4.36 -11.21 -10.08
CA ILE A 74 -3.41 -10.26 -10.66
C ILE A 74 -3.06 -10.69 -12.08
N THR A 75 -3.27 -9.80 -13.05
CA THR A 75 -2.98 -10.04 -14.47
C THR A 75 -1.75 -9.27 -14.95
N GLU A 76 -1.45 -8.13 -14.34
CA GLU A 76 -0.25 -7.34 -14.64
C GLU A 76 0.24 -6.62 -13.38
N VAL A 77 1.56 -6.52 -13.21
CA VAL A 77 2.18 -5.59 -12.27
C VAL A 77 3.36 -4.92 -12.95
N ARG A 78 3.48 -3.60 -12.82
CA ARG A 78 4.60 -2.80 -13.33
C ARG A 78 5.17 -1.92 -12.23
N VAL A 79 6.50 -1.89 -12.10
CA VAL A 79 7.22 -0.99 -11.20
C VAL A 79 7.85 0.12 -12.05
N GLY A 80 7.34 1.35 -11.91
CA GLY A 80 7.53 2.39 -12.93
C GLY A 80 6.98 1.92 -14.28
N ASP A 81 7.84 1.91 -15.30
CA ASP A 81 7.46 1.50 -16.66
C ASP A 81 7.88 0.06 -17.00
N ARG A 82 8.50 -0.67 -16.07
CA ARG A 82 8.96 -2.06 -16.29
C ARG A 82 8.01 -3.08 -15.66
N PRO A 83 7.77 -4.23 -16.31
CA PRO A 83 7.09 -5.34 -15.67
C PRO A 83 7.78 -5.76 -14.36
N LEU A 84 6.99 -6.23 -13.40
CA LEU A 84 7.53 -6.85 -12.19
C LEU A 84 8.20 -8.18 -12.57
N GLU A 85 9.46 -8.34 -12.18
CA GLU A 85 10.24 -9.56 -12.36
C GLU A 85 10.24 -10.36 -11.05
N ASP A 86 9.76 -11.60 -11.09
CA ASP A 86 9.47 -12.35 -9.86
C ASP A 86 10.73 -12.69 -9.04
N ASP A 87 11.88 -12.85 -9.69
CA ASP A 87 13.17 -13.18 -9.06
C ASP A 87 14.00 -11.95 -8.68
N ALA A 88 13.67 -10.77 -9.21
CA ALA A 88 14.37 -9.53 -8.89
C ALA A 88 14.04 -9.04 -7.48
N LEU A 89 14.99 -8.34 -6.85
CA LEU A 89 14.81 -7.70 -5.54
C LEU A 89 14.31 -6.27 -5.69
N TYR A 90 13.35 -5.90 -4.84
CA TYR A 90 12.74 -4.59 -4.77
C TYR A 90 12.72 -4.10 -3.34
N THR A 91 12.84 -2.78 -3.15
CA THR A 91 12.58 -2.15 -1.85
C THR A 91 11.14 -1.70 -1.77
N VAL A 92 10.47 -2.01 -0.66
CA VAL A 92 9.06 -1.71 -0.42
C VAL A 92 8.93 -0.99 0.91
N ALA A 93 8.27 0.17 0.89
CA ALA A 93 7.81 0.83 2.10
C ALA A 93 6.39 0.35 2.42
N THR A 94 6.15 -0.06 3.67
CA THR A 94 4.84 -0.49 4.16
C THR A 94 4.68 -0.05 5.63
N ASN A 95 3.66 -0.53 6.33
CA ASN A 95 3.49 -0.32 7.76
C ASN A 95 3.86 -1.56 8.59
N ASP A 96 4.21 -1.35 9.85
CA ASP A 96 4.61 -2.42 10.78
C ASP A 96 3.50 -3.44 11.07
N PHE A 97 2.22 -3.07 10.99
CA PHE A 97 1.10 -4.01 11.09
C PHE A 97 1.12 -5.04 9.94
N MET A 98 1.25 -4.58 8.70
CA MET A 98 1.35 -5.46 7.52
C MET A 98 2.64 -6.27 7.53
N LEU A 99 3.76 -5.68 7.96
CA LEU A 99 5.03 -6.41 8.12
C LEU A 99 4.90 -7.57 9.12
N ARG A 100 4.11 -7.41 10.19
CA ARG A 100 3.81 -8.50 11.15
C ARG A 100 2.74 -9.48 10.65
N GLY A 101 2.35 -9.41 9.37
CA GLY A 101 1.36 -10.31 8.77
C GLY A 101 -0.10 -9.89 8.92
N GLY A 102 -0.35 -8.68 9.43
CA GLY A 102 -1.69 -8.10 9.51
C GLY A 102 -2.41 -8.14 8.16
N ASP A 103 -3.73 -8.36 8.15
CA ASP A 103 -4.56 -8.50 6.96
C ASP A 103 -4.08 -9.58 5.94
N GLY A 104 -3.28 -10.55 6.38
CA GLY A 104 -2.77 -11.65 5.55
C GLY A 104 -1.47 -11.33 4.80
N TYR A 105 -0.81 -10.22 5.10
CA TYR A 105 0.38 -9.73 4.39
C TYR A 105 1.71 -10.34 4.86
N ALA A 106 1.69 -11.58 5.37
CA ALA A 106 2.88 -12.24 5.90
C ALA A 106 4.05 -12.33 4.90
N THR A 107 3.75 -12.32 3.58
CA THR A 107 4.78 -12.32 2.52
C THR A 107 5.67 -11.08 2.54
N LEU A 108 5.23 -9.96 3.12
CA LEU A 108 6.07 -8.76 3.25
C LEU A 108 7.23 -8.93 4.23
N ALA A 109 7.19 -9.94 5.09
CA ALA A 109 8.29 -10.30 6.00
C ALA A 109 9.26 -11.32 5.41
N SER A 110 9.12 -11.72 4.14
CA SER A 110 9.93 -12.80 3.54
C SER A 110 11.37 -12.40 3.17
N GLY A 111 11.80 -11.19 3.51
CA GLY A 111 13.08 -10.63 3.09
C GLY A 111 13.71 -9.74 4.15
N GLU A 112 14.74 -9.01 3.76
CA GLU A 112 15.55 -8.21 4.68
C GLU A 112 14.80 -6.94 5.13
N VAL A 113 14.78 -6.67 6.43
CA VAL A 113 14.23 -5.44 6.99
C VAL A 113 15.31 -4.37 7.02
N LEU A 114 15.22 -3.39 6.13
CA LEU A 114 16.16 -2.26 6.04
C LEU A 114 15.85 -1.16 7.07
N ILE A 115 14.55 -0.93 7.34
CA ILE A 115 14.09 0.00 8.38
C ILE A 115 12.97 -0.71 9.14
N GLY A 116 13.26 -1.11 10.38
CA GLY A 116 12.29 -1.75 11.26
C GLY A 116 11.44 -0.75 12.05
N PRO A 117 10.49 -1.23 12.88
CA PRO A 117 9.56 -0.36 13.60
C PRO A 117 10.23 0.68 14.51
N ALA A 118 11.39 0.35 15.09
CA ALA A 118 12.14 1.28 15.95
C ALA A 118 12.84 2.42 15.17
N GLY A 119 13.05 2.26 13.86
CA GLY A 119 13.73 3.24 13.02
C GLY A 119 12.79 4.03 12.09
N GLY A 120 11.52 3.63 12.01
CA GLY A 120 10.53 4.23 11.13
C GLY A 120 9.76 5.38 11.78
N PRO A 121 9.39 6.45 11.03
CA PRO A 121 8.51 7.48 11.57
C PRO A 121 7.08 6.94 11.72
N LEU A 122 6.31 7.54 12.64
CA LEU A 122 4.86 7.37 12.65
C LEU A 122 4.27 7.77 11.30
N ILE A 123 3.35 6.97 10.76
CA ILE A 123 2.72 7.26 9.46
C ILE A 123 1.98 8.60 9.50
N VAL A 124 1.29 8.90 10.60
CA VAL A 124 0.61 10.18 10.80
C VAL A 124 1.58 11.37 10.72
N THR A 125 2.77 11.24 11.31
CA THR A 125 3.81 12.28 11.25
C THR A 125 4.35 12.41 9.83
N ALA A 126 4.66 11.30 9.15
CA ALA A 126 5.13 11.32 7.77
C ALA A 126 4.14 11.99 6.82
N VAL A 127 2.83 11.76 7.00
CA VAL A 127 1.78 12.40 6.21
C VAL A 127 1.64 13.88 6.55
N LEU A 128 1.68 14.26 7.83
CA LEU A 128 1.67 15.67 8.24
C LEU A 128 2.84 16.44 7.64
N ASP A 129 4.05 15.88 7.70
CA ASP A 129 5.26 16.49 7.14
C ASP A 129 5.15 16.64 5.63
N ALA A 130 4.64 15.62 4.93
CA ALA A 130 4.43 15.67 3.49
C ALA A 130 3.42 16.74 3.08
N VAL A 131 2.27 16.83 3.77
CA VAL A 131 1.24 17.85 3.51
C VAL A 131 1.76 19.25 3.84
N GLN A 132 2.46 19.42 4.96
CA GLN A 132 3.04 20.70 5.37
C GLN A 132 4.12 21.16 4.38
N LYS A 133 4.95 20.25 3.88
CA LYS A 133 5.97 20.54 2.87
C LYS A 133 5.33 20.91 1.52
N ALA A 134 4.28 20.20 1.11
CA ALA A 134 3.59 20.45 -0.14
C ALA A 134 2.81 21.78 -0.14
N ARG A 135 2.38 22.25 1.05
CA ARG A 135 1.50 23.43 1.28
C ARG A 135 0.10 23.30 0.69
N MET A 136 -0.02 22.72 -0.49
CA MET A 136 -1.24 22.40 -1.21
C MET A 136 -1.11 20.99 -1.78
N ILE A 137 -2.17 20.19 -1.67
CA ILE A 137 -2.25 18.87 -2.28
C ILE A 137 -3.47 18.82 -3.20
N SER A 138 -3.34 18.12 -4.32
CA SER A 138 -4.43 17.88 -5.28
C SER A 138 -4.28 16.48 -5.88
N PRO A 139 -4.47 15.41 -5.07
CA PRO A 139 -4.34 14.04 -5.57
C PRO A 139 -5.38 13.75 -6.66
N SER A 140 -5.00 12.96 -7.65
CA SER A 140 -5.87 12.53 -8.75
C SER A 140 -5.82 11.02 -8.94
N ILE A 141 -6.79 10.46 -9.67
CA ILE A 141 -6.77 9.05 -10.05
C ILE A 141 -5.80 8.88 -11.22
N GLU A 142 -4.62 8.36 -10.93
CA GLU A 142 -3.53 8.18 -11.90
C GLU A 142 -3.55 6.82 -12.63
N GLY A 143 -4.62 6.02 -12.46
CA GLY A 143 -4.71 4.68 -13.06
C GLY A 143 -3.70 3.68 -12.49
N ARG A 144 -3.30 3.83 -11.21
CA ARG A 144 -2.36 2.90 -10.55
C ARG A 144 -2.97 1.51 -10.32
N ILE A 145 -4.29 1.41 -10.30
CA ILE A 145 -5.01 0.16 -10.09
C ILE A 145 -6.09 0.05 -11.16
N THR A 146 -6.04 -1.02 -11.95
CA THR A 146 -7.00 -1.28 -13.02
C THR A 146 -7.77 -2.57 -12.75
N ILE A 147 -9.09 -2.51 -12.90
CA ILE A 147 -9.98 -3.67 -12.77
C ILE A 147 -10.44 -4.05 -14.17
N VAL A 148 -10.19 -5.29 -14.56
CA VAL A 148 -10.68 -5.87 -15.82
C VAL A 148 -11.67 -6.99 -15.52
N ARG A 149 -12.53 -7.31 -16.48
CA ARG A 149 -13.49 -8.42 -16.40
C ARG A 149 -13.08 -9.52 -17.36
#